data_AF-A0A3D0PXR3-F1
#
_entry.id   AF-A0A3D0PXR3-F1
#
_cell.length_a   1.000
_cell.length_b   1.000
_cell.length_c   1.000
_cell.angle_alpha   90.00
_cell.angle_beta   90.00
_cell.angle_gamma   90.00
#
_symmetry.space_group_name_H-M   'P 1'
#
loop_
_entity.id
_entity.type
_entity.pdbx_description
1 polymer ?
#
loop_
_entity_poly.entity_id
_entity_poly.type
_entity_poly.pdbx_seq_one_letter_code
_entity_poly.pdbx_strand_id
1 'polypeptide(L)'
;ILNFGADCEVLFTATNGRRLLVHTQKIAAKSTRSTQGIQVMTLRRHALLKSAKLYEEGDVEKPERCRKSSIPAIGALPTVQEMEGEQLKLKE
;
A
#
# COMPACT_ATOMS: atom_id res chain seq x y z
N ILE A 1 -10.98 -14.14 -1.89
CA ILE A 1 -10.28 -14.18 -0.58
C ILE A 1 -8.80 -14.18 -0.92
N LEU A 2 -7.99 -13.32 -0.29
CA LEU A 2 -6.55 -13.34 -0.51
C LEU A 2 -6.00 -14.58 0.21
N ASN A 3 -5.44 -15.54 -0.54
CA ASN A 3 -4.86 -16.76 0.01
C ASN A 3 -3.37 -16.74 -0.32
N PHE A 4 -2.53 -16.51 0.69
CA PHE A 4 -1.08 -16.53 0.55
C PHE A 4 -0.58 -17.82 1.18
N GLY A 5 0.32 -18.55 0.49
CA GLY A 5 0.88 -19.80 1.01
C GLY A 5 1.78 -19.61 2.24
N ALA A 6 2.17 -18.37 2.54
CA ALA A 6 2.92 -17.96 3.71
C ALA A 6 2.58 -16.50 4.05
N ASP A 7 2.82 -16.11 5.31
CA ASP A 7 2.66 -14.72 5.74
C ASP A 7 3.67 -13.82 5.02
N CYS A 8 3.15 -12.88 4.25
CA CYS A 8 3.94 -11.91 3.50
C CYS A 8 3.46 -10.48 3.77
N GLU A 9 4.22 -9.50 3.27
CA GLU A 9 3.83 -8.10 3.25
C GLU A 9 3.28 -7.70 1.88
N VAL A 10 2.26 -6.85 1.88
CA VAL A 10 1.68 -6.29 0.66
C VAL A 10 1.87 -4.78 0.68
N LEU A 11 2.44 -4.25 -0.41
CA LEU A 11 2.60 -2.83 -0.64
C LEU A 11 1.41 -2.30 -1.44
N PHE A 12 0.66 -1.40 -0.82
CA PHE A 12 -0.44 -0.65 -1.44
C PHE A 12 0.05 0.74 -1.82
N THR A 13 -0.21 1.13 -3.07
CA THR A 13 0.14 2.47 -3.57
C THR A 13 -1.12 3.18 -4.03
N ALA A 14 -1.33 4.41 -3.56
CA ALA A 14 -2.41 5.27 -4.02
C ALA A 14 -1.95 6.17 -5.18
N THR A 15 -2.91 6.68 -5.96
CA THR A 15 -2.63 7.60 -7.09
C THR A 15 -2.00 8.92 -6.67
N ASN A 16 -2.12 9.32 -5.41
CA ASN A 16 -1.44 10.49 -4.83
C ASN A 16 -0.04 10.17 -4.27
N GLY A 17 0.53 9.03 -4.64
CA GLY A 17 1.88 8.60 -4.25
C GLY A 17 1.96 7.94 -2.87
N ARG A 18 0.90 7.96 -2.05
CA ARG A 18 0.97 7.35 -0.72
C ARG A 18 1.19 5.85 -0.78
N ARG A 19 2.16 5.37 0.00
CA ARG A 19 2.54 3.96 0.10
C ARG A 19 2.23 3.41 1.49
N LEU A 20 1.59 2.25 1.54
CA LEU A 20 1.20 1.57 2.77
C LEU A 20 1.66 0.11 2.70
N LEU A 21 2.46 -0.30 3.69
CA LEU A 21 2.95 -1.67 3.81
C LEU A 21 2.22 -2.36 4.96
N VAL A 22 1.64 -3.53 4.69
CA VAL A 22 0.82 -4.28 5.65
C VAL A 22 1.16 -5.76 5.60
N HIS A 23 1.45 -6.34 6.77
CA HIS A 23 1.52 -7.79 6.94
C HIS A 23 0.14 -8.40 6.74
N THR A 24 0.07 -9.45 5.92
CA THR A 24 -1.16 -10.19 5.60
C THR A 24 -1.87 -10.73 6.84
N GLN A 25 -1.14 -11.11 7.90
CA GLN A 25 -1.70 -11.48 9.21
C GLN A 25 -2.59 -10.40 9.85
N LYS A 26 -2.40 -9.13 9.49
CA LYS A 26 -3.22 -8.01 9.99
C LYS A 26 -4.49 -7.80 9.18
N ILE A 27 -4.59 -8.41 8.00
CA ILE A 27 -5.79 -8.37 7.17
C ILE A 27 -6.64 -9.57 7.59
N ALA A 28 -7.72 -9.32 8.33
CA ALA A 28 -8.61 -10.41 8.75
C ALA A 28 -9.09 -11.23 7.54
N ALA A 29 -9.38 -12.51 7.74
CA ALA A 29 -10.07 -13.27 6.71
C ALA A 29 -11.49 -12.72 6.56
N LYS A 30 -11.98 -12.63 5.32
CA LYS A 30 -13.41 -12.38 5.09
C LYS A 30 -14.19 -13.56 5.66
N SER A 31 -15.11 -13.30 6.60
CA SER A 31 -15.95 -14.34 7.22
C SER A 31 -16.78 -15.11 6.19
N THR A 32 -17.27 -14.42 5.15
CA THR A 32 -17.94 -15.07 4.01
C THR A 32 -17.48 -14.48 2.67
N ARG A 33 -17.59 -15.27 1.60
CA ARG A 33 -17.31 -14.85 0.22
C ARG A 33 -18.13 -13.62 -0.22
N SER A 34 -19.33 -13.44 0.34
CA SER A 34 -20.28 -12.37 -0.02
C SER A 34 -20.04 -11.03 0.70
N THR A 35 -19.11 -10.95 1.66
CA THR A 35 -18.78 -9.68 2.33
C THR A 35 -18.05 -8.70 1.40
N GLN A 36 -18.42 -7.42 1.48
CA GLN A 36 -17.93 -6.33 0.60
C GLN A 36 -16.40 -6.20 0.60
N GLY A 37 -15.72 -6.49 1.71
CA GLY A 37 -14.31 -6.13 1.82
C GLY A 37 -13.82 -6.12 3.25
N ILE A 38 -12.51 -6.01 3.41
CA ILE A 38 -11.89 -5.43 4.60
C ILE A 38 -11.14 -4.20 4.11
N GLN A 39 -11.36 -3.07 4.77
CA GLN A 39 -10.69 -1.83 4.40
C GLN A 39 -9.26 -1.85 4.92
N VAL A 40 -8.29 -1.83 4.01
CA VAL A 40 -6.86 -1.81 4.35
C VAL A 40 -6.30 -0.39 4.31
N MET A 41 -6.68 0.38 3.28
CA MET A 41 -6.19 1.73 3.06
C MET A 41 -7.30 2.78 3.19
N THR A 42 -7.04 3.84 3.97
CA THR A 42 -7.85 5.06 3.99
C THR A 42 -7.35 5.98 2.88
N LEU A 43 -8.12 6.12 1.80
CA LEU A 43 -7.79 7.01 0.70
C LEU A 43 -8.24 8.45 1.00
N ARG A 44 -7.40 9.44 0.65
CA ARG A 44 -7.78 10.86 0.72
C ARG A 44 -8.69 11.22 -0.46
N ARG A 45 -9.35 12.38 -0.36
CA ARG A 45 -10.21 12.93 -1.42
C ARG A 45 -9.47 12.91 -2.77
N HIS A 46 -10.13 12.43 -3.81
CA HIS A 46 -9.59 12.27 -5.18
C HIS A 46 -8.43 11.27 -5.34
N ALA A 47 -8.10 10.49 -4.30
CA ALA A 47 -7.14 9.39 -4.44
C ALA A 47 -7.86 8.05 -4.66
N LEU A 48 -7.29 7.23 -5.54
CA LEU A 48 -7.70 5.86 -5.78
C LEU A 48 -6.53 4.92 -5.43
N LEU A 49 -6.83 3.64 -5.23
CA LEU A 49 -5.77 2.63 -5.16
C LEU A 49 -5.18 2.43 -6.56
N LYS A 50 -3.88 2.68 -6.71
CA LYS A 50 -3.14 2.52 -7.96
C LYS A 50 -2.64 1.07 -8.12
N SER A 51 -2.11 0.48 -7.05
CA SER A 51 -1.62 -0.90 -7.08
C SER A 51 -1.62 -1.54 -5.69
N ALA A 52 -1.66 -2.87 -5.68
CA ALA A 52 -1.37 -3.72 -4.52
C ALA A 52 -0.50 -4.88 -5.00
N LYS A 53 0.71 -5.02 -4.46
CA LYS A 53 1.65 -6.08 -4.84
C LYS A 53 2.34 -6.66 -3.62
N LEU A 54 2.86 -7.88 -3.75
CA LEU A 54 3.78 -8.43 -2.77
C LEU A 54 4.98 -7.48 -2.64
N TYR A 55 5.38 -7.22 -1.42
CA TYR A 55 6.52 -6.37 -1.13
C TYR A 55 7.81 -7.16 -1.34
N GLU A 56 8.72 -6.56 -2.11
CA GLU A 56 10.09 -7.02 -2.29
C GLU A 56 11.06 -5.96 -1.76
N GLU A 57 12.22 -6.40 -1.27
CA GLU A 57 13.25 -5.49 -0.76
C GLU A 57 13.72 -4.54 -1.89
N GLY A 58 13.68 -3.24 -1.62
CA GLY A 58 13.97 -2.19 -2.62
C GLY A 58 12.73 -1.53 -3.24
N ASP A 59 11.53 -2.05 -3.01
CA ASP A 59 10.29 -1.42 -3.51
C ASP A 59 10.01 -0.03 -2.91
N VAL A 60 10.51 0.21 -1.70
CA VAL A 60 10.47 1.51 -1.03
C VAL A 60 11.80 1.74 -0.32
N GLU A 61 12.30 2.97 -0.32
CA GLU A 61 13.60 3.28 0.30
C GLU A 61 13.56 3.13 1.83
N LYS A 62 12.41 3.45 2.44
CA LYS A 62 12.21 3.45 3.89
C LYS A 62 10.96 2.65 4.28
N PRO A 63 11.05 1.31 4.34
CA PRO A 63 9.92 0.41 4.60
C PRO A 63 9.19 0.74 5.91
N GLU A 64 9.93 1.02 6.98
CA GLU A 64 9.36 1.33 8.31
C GLU A 64 8.41 2.53 8.31
N ARG A 65 8.60 3.50 7.41
CA ARG A 65 7.69 4.65 7.29
C ARG A 65 6.33 4.23 6.74
N CYS A 66 6.35 3.30 5.78
CA CYS A 66 5.17 2.81 5.08
C CYS A 66 4.46 1.69 5.88
N ARG A 67 5.20 0.96 6.73
CA ARG A 67 4.67 -0.13 7.55
C ARG A 67 3.71 0.39 8.61
N LYS A 68 2.52 -0.21 8.68
CA LYS A 68 1.50 0.11 9.69
C LYS A 68 1.02 -1.13 10.42
N SER A 69 0.92 -1.00 11.74
CA SER A 69 0.51 -2.07 12.64
C SER A 69 -1.01 -2.24 12.73
N SER A 70 -1.78 -1.24 12.29
CA SER A 70 -3.24 -1.23 12.32
C SER A 70 -3.79 -0.76 10.97
N ILE A 71 -4.93 -1.33 10.59
CA ILE A 71 -5.70 -0.99 9.39
C ILE A 71 -7.15 -0.65 9.78
N PRO A 72 -7.84 0.24 9.06
CA PRO A 72 -7.38 0.94 7.86
C PRO A 72 -6.35 2.03 8.16
N ALA A 73 -5.39 2.24 7.26
CA ALA A 73 -4.35 3.26 7.40
C ALA A 73 -4.14 4.08 6.13
N ILE A 74 -3.61 5.29 6.28
CA ILE A 74 -3.49 6.23 5.15
C ILE A 74 -2.25 6.03 4.27
N GLY A 75 -1.23 5.33 4.77
CA GLY A 75 0.08 5.23 4.13
C GLY A 75 0.94 6.51 4.25
N ALA A 76 2.24 6.34 4.08
CA ALA A 76 3.21 7.44 4.11
C ALA A 76 3.32 8.11 2.74
N LEU A 77 3.59 9.41 2.73
CA LEU A 77 4.02 10.08 1.51
C LEU A 77 5.46 9.68 1.17
N PRO A 78 5.79 9.55 -0.12
CA PRO A 78 7.17 9.38 -0.56
C PRO A 78 7.99 10.59 -0.08
N THR A 79 9.25 10.35 0.25
CA THR A 79 10.19 11.42 0.58
C THR A 79 10.55 12.22 -0.67
N VAL A 80 11.15 13.40 -0.49
CA VAL A 80 11.55 14.26 -1.61
C VAL A 80 12.47 13.52 -2.60
N GLN A 81 13.44 12.73 -2.11
CA GLN A 81 14.29 11.88 -2.96
C GLN A 81 13.49 10.87 -3.79
N GLU A 82 12.51 10.21 -3.18
CA GLU A 82 11.62 9.27 -3.87
C GLU A 82 10.70 9.98 -4.89
N MET A 83 10.34 11.24 -4.65
CA MET A 83 9.52 12.06 -5.56
C MET A 83 10.34 12.66 -6.71
N GLU A 84 11.60 13.03 -6.48
CA GLU A 84 12.53 13.56 -7.49
C GLU A 84 12.80 12.53 -8.59
N GLY A 85 12.85 11.24 -8.27
CA GLY A 85 12.98 10.15 -9.24
C GLY A 85 11.72 9.87 -10.07
N GLU A 86 10.54 10.24 -9.57
CA GLU A 86 9.24 10.04 -10.23
C GLU A 86 8.70 11.30 -10.91
N GLN A 87 9.35 12.46 -10.72
CA GLN A 87 8.94 13.70 -11.39
C GLN A 87 9.08 13.50 -12.90
N LEU A 88 7.93 13.51 -13.59
CA LEU A 88 7.86 13.47 -15.04
C LEU A 88 8.77 14.55 -15.60
N LYS A 89 9.87 14.14 -16.25
CA LYS A 89 10.51 15.00 -17.24
C LYS A 89 9.42 15.30 -18.26
N LEU A 90 8.89 16.52 -18.22
CA LEU A 90 8.08 17.04 -19.31
C LEU A 90 8.99 17.01 -20.53
N LYS A 91 8.79 16.02 -21.40
CA LYS A 91 9.47 16.00 -22.69
C LYS A 91 8.88 17.15 -23.48
N GLU A 92 9.71 18.16 -23.73
CA GLU A 92 9.46 19.22 -24.72
C GLU A 92 9.22 18.63 -26.12
#